data_AF-A0A4V2S9Z5-F1
#
_entry.id   AF-A0A4V2S9Z5-F1
#
_cell.length_a   1.000
_cell.length_b   1.000
_cell.length_c   1.000
_cell.angle_alpha   90.00
_cell.angle_beta   90.00
_cell.angle_gamma   90.00
#
_symmetry.space_group_name_H-M   'P 1'
#
loop_
_entity.id
_entity.type
_entity.pdbx_description
1 polymer ?
#
loop_
_entity_poly.entity_id
_entity_poly.type
_entity_poly.pdbx_seq_one_letter_code
_entity_poly.pdbx_strand_id
1 'polypeptide(L)'
;MARYISLKVAALALAVSGGPALAVDKAQVAPRGVADWLQRLSQERIVPAYCCKVCRKGKACGDSCISRAYNCRKPPGCACDG
;
A
#
# COMPACT_ATOMS: atom_id res chain seq x y z
N MET A 1 29.18 -55.33 4.09
CA MET A 1 28.00 -56.21 4.08
C MET A 1 27.71 -56.64 5.52
N ALA A 2 26.43 -56.77 5.89
CA ALA A 2 25.87 -56.89 7.25
C ALA A 2 25.98 -55.56 8.04
N ARG A 3 24.89 -54.86 8.40
CA ARG A 3 23.72 -55.35 9.12
C ARG A 3 22.46 -54.62 8.64
N TYR A 4 21.93 -55.11 7.51
CA TYR A 4 20.53 -54.95 7.15
C TYR A 4 19.71 -55.85 8.08
N ILE A 5 18.47 -55.48 8.40
CA ILE A 5 17.44 -56.28 9.11
C ILE A 5 17.44 -56.17 10.65
N SER A 6 16.74 -55.15 11.15
CA SER A 6 15.85 -55.21 12.33
C SER A 6 14.94 -53.97 12.28
N LEU A 7 14.01 -53.95 11.32
CA LEU A 7 12.59 -54.04 11.60
C LEU A 7 12.08 -53.03 12.65
N LYS A 8 11.61 -51.89 12.13
CA LYS A 8 10.29 -51.31 12.39
C LYS A 8 9.69 -51.54 13.79
N VAL A 9 10.01 -50.69 14.76
CA VAL A 9 9.04 -50.32 15.81
C VAL A 9 9.23 -48.86 16.20
N ALA A 10 8.18 -48.07 15.99
CA ALA A 10 7.97 -46.69 16.46
C ALA A 10 8.98 -45.64 15.92
N ALA A 11 8.59 -44.57 15.26
CA ALA A 11 7.33 -43.86 15.29
C ALA A 11 7.11 -43.19 13.93
N LEU A 12 5.89 -43.27 13.41
CA LEU A 12 5.39 -42.32 12.42
C LEU A 12 5.35 -40.95 13.10
N ALA A 13 6.44 -40.19 13.02
CA ALA A 13 6.38 -38.74 13.20
C ALA A 13 5.97 -38.17 11.84
N LEU A 14 4.66 -38.03 11.63
CA LEU A 14 4.10 -37.16 10.60
C LEU A 14 4.60 -35.73 10.90
N ALA A 15 5.69 -35.32 10.25
CA ALA A 15 6.12 -33.94 10.22
C ALA A 15 5.11 -33.14 9.37
N VAL A 16 4.03 -32.71 10.03
CA VAL A 16 3.02 -31.80 9.50
C VAL A 16 3.69 -30.44 9.22
N SER A 17 3.72 -30.11 7.92
CA SER A 17 3.80 -28.78 7.29
C SER A 17 4.55 -27.67 8.04
N GLY A 18 5.84 -27.52 7.74
CA GLY A 18 6.52 -26.23 7.83
C GLY A 18 6.19 -25.37 6.60
N GLY A 19 5.04 -24.71 6.60
CA GLY A 19 4.79 -23.57 5.72
C GLY A 19 5.52 -22.32 6.27
N PRO A 20 5.94 -21.35 5.43
CA PRO A 20 6.56 -20.14 5.94
C PRO A 20 5.53 -19.41 6.79
N ALA A 21 5.84 -19.29 8.08
CA ALA A 21 5.23 -18.29 8.93
C ALA A 21 5.58 -16.93 8.31
N LEU A 22 4.66 -16.40 7.49
CA LEU A 22 4.64 -14.97 7.23
C LEU A 22 4.44 -14.33 8.60
N ALA A 23 5.54 -13.84 9.18
CA ALA A 23 5.50 -12.92 10.29
C ALA A 23 4.69 -11.72 9.80
N VAL A 24 3.40 -11.72 10.10
CA VAL A 24 2.64 -10.48 10.16
C VAL A 24 3.24 -9.77 11.35
N ASP A 25 4.24 -8.92 11.07
CA ASP A 25 4.83 -8.08 12.08
C ASP A 25 3.70 -7.34 12.77
N LYS A 26 3.50 -7.69 14.05
CA LYS A 26 2.70 -6.94 15.03
C LYS A 26 3.37 -5.60 15.35
N ALA A 27 3.99 -4.99 14.35
CA ALA A 27 4.53 -3.66 14.41
C ALA A 27 3.38 -2.66 14.28
N GLN A 28 2.93 -2.19 15.45
CA GLN A 28 2.77 -0.76 15.73
C GLN A 28 1.49 -0.10 15.20
N VAL A 29 0.35 -0.33 15.88
CA VAL A 29 -0.54 0.78 16.21
C VAL A 29 -0.13 1.27 17.60
N ALA A 30 0.99 1.98 17.68
CA ALA A 30 1.38 2.71 18.88
C ALA A 30 0.35 3.83 19.16
N PRO A 31 0.19 4.30 20.42
CA PRO A 31 -0.65 5.47 20.69
C PRO A 31 -0.13 6.64 19.87
N ARG A 32 -0.95 7.09 18.91
CA ARG A 32 -0.58 8.10 17.91
C ARG A 32 -0.45 9.46 18.58
N GLY A 33 0.77 9.90 18.80
CA GLY A 33 1.06 11.29 19.12
C GLY A 33 0.68 12.22 17.97
N VAL A 34 0.52 13.51 18.25
CA VAL A 34 0.19 14.53 17.23
C VAL A 34 1.18 14.54 16.05
N ALA A 35 2.44 14.17 16.29
CA ALA A 35 3.47 14.05 15.25
C ALA A 35 3.13 13.00 14.18
N ASP A 36 2.60 11.83 14.57
CA ASP A 36 2.19 10.77 13.63
C ASP A 36 1.02 11.24 12.75
N TRP A 37 0.04 11.92 13.37
CA TRP A 37 -1.09 12.50 12.64
C TRP A 37 -0.66 13.61 11.67
N LEU A 38 0.28 14.47 12.05
CA LEU A 38 0.81 15.52 11.17
C LEU A 38 1.51 14.91 9.95
N GLN A 39 2.28 13.84 10.14
CA GLN A 39 2.98 13.18 9.05
C GLN A 39 1.99 12.51 8.09
N ARG A 40 0.94 11.89 8.61
CA ARG A 40 -0.13 11.31 7.79
C ARG A 40 -0.95 12.38 7.05
N LEU A 41 -1.35 13.46 7.73
CA LEU A 41 -2.03 14.60 7.10
C LEU A 41 -1.18 15.28 6.02
N SER A 42 0.15 15.31 6.19
CA SER A 42 1.06 15.83 5.15
C SER A 42 1.14 14.93 3.92
N GLN A 43 0.85 13.64 4.07
CA GLN A 43 1.02 12.62 3.03
C GLN A 43 -0.31 12.21 2.38
N GLU A 44 -1.42 12.30 3.11
CA GLU A 44 -2.76 12.24 2.56
C GLU A 44 -2.90 13.41 1.59
N ARG A 45 -3.13 13.13 0.30
CA ARG A 45 -3.27 14.20 -0.68
C ARG A 45 -4.56 14.93 -0.38
N ILE A 46 -4.45 16.06 0.32
CA ILE A 46 -5.57 16.95 0.64
C ILE A 46 -6.15 17.43 -0.70
N VAL A 47 -7.17 16.73 -1.18
CA VAL A 47 -7.99 17.24 -2.28
C VAL A 47 -8.80 18.37 -1.66
N PRO A 48 -8.67 19.61 -2.15
CA PRO A 48 -9.39 20.72 -1.55
C PRO A 48 -10.89 20.46 -1.68
N ALA A 49 -11.65 20.83 -0.63
CA ALA A 49 -13.11 20.69 -0.61
C ALA A 49 -13.81 21.45 -1.74
N TYR A 50 -13.09 22.40 -2.37
CA TYR A 50 -13.52 23.14 -3.54
C TYR A 50 -12.42 23.16 -4.60
N CYS A 51 -12.84 23.25 -5.86
CA CYS A 51 -11.91 23.43 -6.97
C CYS A 51 -11.40 24.87 -6.99
N CYS A 52 -10.10 25.07 -6.89
CA CYS A 52 -9.48 26.40 -7.01
C CYS A 52 -9.65 26.97 -8.43
N LYS A 53 -9.85 26.09 -9.42
CA LYS A 53 -10.02 26.41 -10.83
C LYS A 53 -10.84 25.33 -11.51
N VAL A 54 -11.77 25.72 -12.39
CA VAL A 54 -12.57 24.78 -13.20
C VAL A 54 -12.20 24.92 -14.68
N CYS A 55 -11.84 23.80 -15.30
CA CYS A 55 -11.29 23.73 -16.64
C CYS A 55 -12.36 23.41 -17.69
N ARG A 56 -13.10 24.44 -18.16
CA ARG A 56 -14.17 24.25 -19.18
C ARG A 56 -13.65 23.98 -20.59
N LYS A 57 -12.60 24.70 -21.01
CA LYS A 57 -12.02 24.58 -22.36
C LYS A 57 -11.05 23.40 -22.51
N GLY A 58 -10.50 22.92 -21.40
CA GLY A 58 -9.42 21.94 -21.35
C GLY A 58 -9.74 20.82 -20.36
N LYS A 59 -8.69 20.28 -19.73
CA LYS A 59 -8.79 19.37 -18.60
C LYS A 59 -7.85 19.76 -17.46
N ALA A 60 -8.17 19.35 -16.25
CA ALA A 60 -7.38 19.60 -15.06
C ALA A 60 -6.07 18.81 -15.05
N CYS A 61 -4.99 19.44 -14.57
CA CYS A 61 -3.70 18.81 -14.35
C CYS A 61 -2.94 19.54 -13.24
N GLY A 62 -2.91 18.97 -12.04
CA GLY A 62 -2.43 19.67 -10.84
C GLY A 62 -3.34 20.86 -10.53
N ASP A 63 -2.74 22.06 -10.45
CA ASP A 63 -3.46 23.31 -10.16
C ASP A 63 -3.73 24.14 -11.43
N SER A 64 -3.61 23.52 -12.61
CA SER A 64 -3.71 24.20 -13.90
C SER A 64 -4.63 23.47 -14.87
N CYS A 65 -5.09 24.20 -15.89
CA CYS A 65 -5.83 23.63 -17.02
C CYS A 65 -4.90 23.44 -18.21
N ILE A 66 -4.92 22.26 -18.81
CA ILE A 66 -4.18 21.93 -20.03
C ILE A 66 -5.15 21.58 -21.16
N SER A 67 -4.68 21.55 -22.41
CA SER A 67 -5.49 21.05 -23.53
C SER A 67 -5.87 19.57 -23.33
N ARG A 68 -7.05 19.17 -23.80
CA ARG A 68 -7.55 17.79 -23.68
C ARG A 68 -6.63 16.76 -24.34
N ALA A 69 -5.89 17.17 -25.38
CA ALA A 69 -4.96 16.32 -26.11
C ALA A 69 -3.66 15.99 -25.33
N TYR A 70 -3.26 16.81 -24.35
CA TYR A 70 -2.02 16.59 -23.62
C TYR A 70 -2.17 15.58 -22.48
N ASN A 71 -1.14 14.79 -22.20
CA ASN A 71 -1.13 13.89 -21.05
C ASN A 71 -0.62 14.60 -19.79
N CYS A 72 -1.39 14.50 -18.70
CA CYS A 72 -0.98 15.06 -17.42
C CYS A 72 0.07 14.16 -16.75
N ARG A 73 1.18 14.75 -16.30
CA ARG A 73 2.25 14.07 -15.54
C ARG A 73 2.37 14.61 -14.12
N LYS A 74 1.53 15.58 -13.75
CA LYS A 74 1.49 16.15 -12.41
C LYS A 74 0.64 15.26 -11.51
N PRO A 75 0.95 15.19 -10.20
CA PRO A 75 -0.03 14.70 -9.25
C PRO A 75 -1.31 15.56 -9.33
N PRO A 76 -2.48 15.00 -9.01
CA PRO A 76 -3.70 15.80 -9.00
C PRO A 76 -3.55 17.04 -8.09
N GLY A 77 -4.23 18.12 -8.40
CA GLY A 77 -4.16 19.33 -7.58
C GLY A 77 -5.55 19.88 -7.36
N CYS A 78 -5.64 21.18 -7.18
CA CYS A 78 -6.89 21.85 -6.87
C CYS A 78 -7.75 22.16 -8.11
N ALA A 79 -7.24 21.96 -9.33
CA ALA A 79 -8.03 22.17 -10.54
C ALA A 79 -8.96 20.99 -10.82
N CYS A 80 -10.15 21.28 -11.34
CA CYS A 80 -11.16 20.28 -11.67
C CYS A 80 -11.65 20.42 -13.12
N ASP A 81 -12.11 19.31 -13.69
CA ASP A 81 -12.83 19.31 -14.95
C ASP A 81 -14.25 19.88 -14.77
N GLY A 82 -14.77 20.53 -15.80
CA GLY A 82 -16.13 21.05 -15.84
C GLY A 82 -16.64 21.23 -17.25
#